data_AF-A0A5E4KTA8-F1
#
_entry.id   AF-A0A5E4KTA8-F1
#
_cell.length_a   1.000
_cell.length_b   1.000
_cell.length_c   1.000
_cell.angle_alpha   90.00
_cell.angle_beta   90.00
_cell.angle_gamma   90.00
#
_symmetry.space_group_name_H-M   'P 1'
#
loop_
_entity.id
_entity.type
_entity.pdbx_description
1 polymer ?
#
loop_
_entity_poly.entity_id
_entity_poly.type
_entity_poly.pdbx_seq_one_letter_code
_entity_poly.pdbx_strand_id
1 'polypeptide(L)'
;MMVTDEGQISVDFLLGISIFLLTFGFVIQFIPSLFISTSAGGSLNPVAYRTANILADDPGWWQNKTNAQNGTDWEMHLNDISRIGLATDATPSTRQTRTPKMLNKTKILQVLKLNKTMLTSKLGLYNKISGSQVDYGYNITLEKNGSPMIINGSIISFGETPPTSQDIYKITRQVLVETGNIASFRADEVTTGSSSDKVIVNISGPQSEDVIIQIIDINITNPNSSFDNATLNGSLNIPSDYSVYKRTNTSDFIYSTTPIPLENSTDALRLIFNHTLFPINTTYQLELNFTRMNFIQIWPPYIEYTSKIEPLYEPATLIVEVWK
;
A
#
# COMPACT_ATOMS: atom_id res chain seq x y z
N MET A 1 -30.91 46.49 57.68
CA MET A 1 -29.59 45.93 58.03
C MET A 1 -28.73 46.11 56.80
N MET A 2 -27.97 47.22 56.74
CA MET A 2 -27.07 47.54 55.64
C MET A 2 -25.83 46.68 55.82
N VAL A 3 -25.57 45.74 54.91
CA VAL A 3 -24.25 45.12 54.77
C VAL A 3 -23.33 46.24 54.30
N THR A 4 -22.34 46.61 55.10
CA THR A 4 -21.35 47.62 54.72
C THR A 4 -20.50 47.08 53.56
N ASP A 5 -20.18 47.91 52.59
CA ASP A 5 -19.42 47.53 51.38
C ASP A 5 -18.10 46.80 51.70
N GLU A 6 -17.48 47.12 52.85
CA GLU A 6 -16.28 46.44 53.37
C GLU A 6 -16.51 44.96 53.72
N GLY A 7 -17.69 44.64 54.26
CA GLY A 7 -18.09 43.26 54.54
C GLY A 7 -18.35 42.45 53.27
N GLN A 8 -18.92 43.09 52.25
CA GLN A 8 -19.15 42.46 50.94
C GLN A 8 -17.83 42.18 50.21
N ILE A 9 -16.87 43.12 50.21
CA ILE A 9 -15.53 42.93 49.64
C ILE A 9 -14.80 41.75 50.32
N SER A 10 -14.93 41.64 51.64
CA SER A 10 -14.32 40.55 52.41
C SER A 10 -14.93 39.18 52.07
N VAL A 11 -16.25 39.11 51.87
CA VAL A 11 -16.96 37.89 51.48
C VAL A 11 -16.63 37.50 50.03
N ASP A 12 -16.60 38.46 49.11
CA ASP A 12 -16.25 38.21 47.70
C ASP A 12 -14.80 37.73 47.55
N PHE A 13 -13.87 38.28 48.35
CA PHE A 13 -12.49 37.79 48.41
C PHE A 13 -12.40 36.36 48.97
N LEU A 14 -13.12 36.07 50.06
CA LEU A 14 -13.13 34.75 50.67
C LEU A 14 -13.74 33.69 49.73
N LEU A 15 -14.78 34.06 49.00
CA LEU A 15 -15.43 33.19 48.02
C LEU A 15 -14.53 32.99 46.79
N GLY A 16 -13.88 34.05 46.32
CA GLY A 16 -12.91 33.99 45.22
C GLY A 16 -11.70 33.10 45.54
N ILE A 17 -11.08 33.25 46.72
CA ILE A 17 -9.95 32.42 47.13
C ILE A 17 -10.36 30.96 47.35
N SER A 18 -11.59 30.72 47.83
CA SER A 18 -12.12 29.36 48.03
C SER A 18 -12.35 28.63 46.71
N ILE A 19 -12.94 29.31 45.73
CA ILE A 19 -13.10 28.76 44.37
C ILE A 19 -11.73 28.50 43.75
N PHE A 20 -10.80 29.45 43.87
CA PHE A 20 -9.43 29.29 43.37
C PHE A 20 -8.73 28.07 43.97
N LEU A 21 -8.76 27.91 45.30
CA LEU A 21 -8.12 26.78 45.98
C LEU A 21 -8.79 25.44 45.64
N LEU A 22 -10.11 25.41 45.48
CA LEU A 22 -10.84 24.23 45.03
C LEU A 22 -10.39 23.82 43.61
N THR A 23 -10.38 24.77 42.67
CA THR A 23 -9.93 24.54 41.29
C THR A 23 -8.45 24.12 41.25
N PHE A 24 -7.59 24.76 42.04
CA PHE A 24 -6.18 24.43 42.13
C PHE A 24 -5.95 23.02 42.69
N GLY A 25 -6.74 22.61 43.67
CA GLY A 25 -6.75 21.24 44.20
C GLY A 25 -7.09 20.19 43.13
N PHE A 26 -8.12 20.45 42.32
CA PHE A 26 -8.44 19.59 41.18
C PHE A 26 -7.29 19.53 40.18
N VAL A 27 -6.70 20.66 39.80
CA VAL A 27 -5.57 20.70 38.86
C VAL A 27 -4.37 19.89 39.38
N ILE A 28 -4.00 20.02 40.66
CA ILE A 28 -2.92 19.24 41.27
C ILE A 28 -3.23 17.74 41.24
N GLN A 29 -4.50 17.35 41.41
CA GLN A 29 -4.89 15.94 41.38
C GLN A 29 -4.95 15.36 39.95
N PHE A 30 -5.31 16.18 38.97
CA PHE A 30 -5.36 15.77 37.56
C PHE A 30 -4.00 15.77 36.87
N ILE A 31 -3.05 16.65 37.25
CA ILE A 31 -1.72 16.72 36.64
C ILE A 31 -1.00 15.35 36.67
N PRO A 32 -0.87 14.64 37.81
CA PRO A 32 -0.26 13.31 37.85
C PRO A 32 -1.01 12.29 37.00
N SER A 33 -2.34 12.35 36.94
CA SER A 33 -3.17 11.42 36.15
C SER A 33 -2.92 11.51 34.65
N LEU A 34 -2.56 12.70 34.14
CA LEU A 34 -2.14 12.89 32.75
C LEU A 34 -0.83 12.16 32.42
N PHE A 35 -0.02 11.84 33.44
CA PHE A 35 1.26 11.15 33.29
C PHE A 35 1.21 9.67 33.70
N ILE A 36 0.16 9.22 34.40
CA ILE A 36 0.01 7.81 34.84
C ILE A 36 -0.13 6.84 33.65
N SER A 37 -0.60 7.28 32.48
CA SER A 37 -0.59 6.47 31.26
C SER A 37 0.81 6.27 30.63
N THR A 38 1.86 6.87 31.20
CA THR A 38 3.24 6.74 30.69
C THR A 38 4.22 6.04 31.64
N SER A 39 3.78 5.64 32.84
CA SER A 39 4.70 5.17 33.88
C SER A 39 4.20 3.92 34.61
N ALA A 40 4.25 2.75 33.97
CA ALA A 40 4.52 1.43 34.57
C ALA A 40 4.16 0.33 33.55
N GLY A 41 5.14 -0.41 33.02
CA GLY A 41 4.95 -1.38 31.93
C GLY A 41 5.52 -0.84 30.61
N GLY A 42 6.84 -0.85 30.48
CA GLY A 42 7.54 0.13 29.64
C GLY A 42 7.16 0.16 28.16
N SER A 43 7.01 1.37 27.62
CA SER A 43 7.52 1.84 26.32
C SER A 43 7.24 1.04 25.04
N LEU A 44 6.36 0.03 25.02
CA LEU A 44 6.07 -0.75 23.81
C LEU A 44 5.27 0.05 22.78
N ASN A 45 4.30 0.86 23.23
CA ASN A 45 3.46 1.68 22.36
C ASN A 45 4.28 2.67 21.50
N PRO A 46 5.14 3.54 22.08
CA PRO A 46 5.98 4.44 21.28
C PRO A 46 6.88 3.69 20.28
N VAL A 47 7.35 2.49 20.63
CA VAL A 47 8.19 1.68 19.74
C VAL A 47 7.39 1.15 18.56
N ALA A 48 6.25 0.50 18.80
CA ALA A 48 5.39 -0.01 17.74
C ALA A 48 4.88 1.11 16.82
N TYR A 49 4.45 2.24 17.40
CA TYR A 49 3.98 3.41 16.66
C TYR A 49 5.09 4.00 15.78
N ARG A 50 6.29 4.22 16.35
CA ARG A 50 7.43 4.72 15.58
C ARG A 50 7.82 3.76 14.46
N THR A 51 7.87 2.46 14.73
CA THR A 51 8.22 1.45 13.71
C THR A 51 7.20 1.43 12.58
N ALA A 52 5.90 1.44 12.89
CA ALA A 52 4.85 1.51 11.88
C ALA A 52 4.95 2.78 11.02
N ASN A 53 5.27 3.93 11.63
CA ASN A 53 5.45 5.18 10.89
C ASN A 53 6.70 5.17 10.03
N ILE A 54 7.83 4.67 10.54
CA ILE A 54 9.06 4.55 9.76
C ILE A 54 8.82 3.67 8.53
N LEU A 55 8.13 2.54 8.69
CA LEU A 55 7.84 1.65 7.56
C LEU A 55 6.86 2.29 6.57
N ALA A 56 5.79 2.93 7.04
CA ALA A 56 4.73 3.44 6.16
C ALA A 56 5.01 4.83 5.54
N ASP A 57 5.72 5.70 6.25
CA ASP A 57 5.87 7.12 5.89
C ASP A 57 7.29 7.47 5.43
N ASP A 58 8.27 6.61 5.69
CA ASP A 58 9.67 6.82 5.30
C ASP A 58 10.04 5.97 4.08
N PRO A 59 10.69 6.54 3.06
CA PRO A 59 11.23 5.76 1.95
C PRO A 59 12.50 4.99 2.35
N GLY A 60 13.06 5.24 3.53
CA GLY A 60 14.36 4.74 3.95
C GLY A 60 15.51 5.59 3.42
N TRP A 61 16.73 5.24 3.85
CA TRP A 61 17.94 5.98 3.51
C TRP A 61 19.16 5.08 3.57
N TRP A 62 20.08 5.24 2.62
CA TRP A 62 21.41 4.67 2.66
C TRP A 62 22.46 5.76 2.57
N GLN A 63 23.66 5.46 3.09
CA GLN A 63 24.78 6.39 3.02
C GLN A 63 26.09 5.63 2.98
N ASN A 64 26.81 5.76 1.87
CA ASN A 64 28.17 5.26 1.74
C ASN A 64 29.15 6.27 2.36
N LYS A 65 29.85 5.83 3.40
CA LYS A 65 30.77 6.68 4.16
C LYS A 65 32.06 7.02 3.41
N THR A 66 32.44 6.21 2.42
CA THR A 66 33.69 6.35 1.67
C THR A 66 33.58 7.45 0.61
N ASN A 67 32.46 7.46 -0.14
CA ASN A 67 32.27 8.37 -1.27
C ASN A 67 31.24 9.48 -1.01
N ALA A 68 30.73 9.58 0.23
CA ALA A 68 29.68 10.53 0.64
C ALA A 68 28.37 10.47 -0.17
N GLN A 69 28.16 9.39 -0.92
CA GLN A 69 26.92 9.15 -1.65
C GLN A 69 25.80 8.70 -0.72
N ASN A 70 24.57 9.09 -1.05
CA ASN A 70 23.38 8.78 -0.28
C ASN A 70 22.14 8.82 -1.17
N GLY A 71 21.06 8.21 -0.70
CA GLY A 71 19.80 8.14 -1.43
C GLY A 71 18.72 7.39 -0.66
N THR A 72 17.53 7.31 -1.26
CA THR A 72 16.34 6.65 -0.69
C THR A 72 16.12 5.23 -1.21
N ASP A 73 16.93 4.81 -2.17
CA ASP A 73 16.97 3.50 -2.84
C ASP A 73 17.78 2.47 -2.03
N TRP A 74 17.60 2.46 -0.70
CA TRP A 74 18.39 1.63 0.22
C TRP A 74 18.33 0.13 -0.11
N GLU A 75 17.27 -0.31 -0.78
CA GLU A 75 17.04 -1.67 -1.26
C GLU A 75 18.10 -2.13 -2.27
N MET A 76 18.84 -1.21 -2.90
CA MET A 76 19.97 -1.49 -3.78
C MET A 76 21.33 -1.39 -3.07
N HIS A 77 21.38 -0.90 -1.84
CA HIS A 77 22.61 -0.61 -1.08
C HIS A 77 22.61 -1.28 0.29
N LEU A 78 22.41 -2.61 0.32
CA LEU A 78 22.17 -3.37 1.55
C LEU A 78 23.30 -3.30 2.59
N ASN A 79 24.53 -2.98 2.17
CA ASN A 79 25.68 -2.84 3.07
C ASN A 79 25.76 -1.47 3.75
N ASP A 80 25.10 -0.45 3.19
CA ASP A 80 25.19 0.95 3.60
C ASP A 80 23.84 1.50 4.10
N ILE A 81 22.91 0.61 4.48
CA ILE A 81 21.60 0.98 5.00
C ILE A 81 21.78 1.84 6.26
N SER A 82 21.21 3.03 6.25
CA SER A 82 21.13 3.90 7.42
C SER A 82 19.78 3.81 8.11
N ARG A 83 18.69 3.72 7.33
CA ARG A 83 17.32 3.58 7.81
C ARG A 83 16.50 2.76 6.83
N ILE A 84 15.67 1.85 7.36
CA ILE A 84 14.74 1.05 6.56
C ILE A 84 13.40 1.78 6.54
N GLY A 85 12.82 1.91 5.36
CA GLY A 85 11.48 2.44 5.16
C GLY A 85 10.88 1.86 3.89
N LEU A 86 9.56 1.71 3.81
CA LEU A 86 8.90 1.03 2.69
C LEU A 86 8.18 2.00 1.76
N ALA A 87 8.08 3.29 2.10
CA ALA A 87 7.33 4.23 1.29
C ALA A 87 7.94 4.39 -0.12
N THR A 88 7.06 4.48 -1.12
CA THR A 88 7.44 4.85 -2.49
C THR A 88 7.80 6.34 -2.57
N ASP A 89 7.05 7.18 -1.86
CA ASP A 89 7.20 8.63 -1.93
C ASP A 89 8.46 9.13 -1.19
N ALA A 90 9.47 9.50 -1.97
CA ALA A 90 10.70 10.10 -1.47
C ALA A 90 10.54 11.59 -1.12
N THR A 91 9.53 12.28 -1.62
CA THR A 91 9.42 13.74 -1.56
C THR A 91 8.59 14.18 -0.34
N PRO A 92 9.16 14.94 0.62
CA PRO A 92 8.42 15.30 1.84
C PRO A 92 7.14 16.11 1.62
N SER A 93 7.08 16.95 0.59
CA SER A 93 5.93 17.84 0.33
C SER A 93 4.67 17.10 -0.14
N THR A 94 4.81 15.93 -0.74
CA THR A 94 3.69 15.10 -1.22
C THR A 94 3.18 14.12 -0.16
N ARG A 95 3.92 13.96 0.95
CA ARG A 95 3.55 13.09 2.08
C ARG A 95 2.42 13.64 2.96
N GLN A 96 1.93 14.86 2.75
CA GLN A 96 0.84 15.46 3.53
C GLN A 96 -0.55 15.36 2.86
N THR A 97 -0.72 14.41 1.95
CA THR A 97 -1.97 14.20 1.23
C THR A 97 -2.94 13.32 2.02
N ARG A 98 -4.25 13.48 1.77
CA ARG A 98 -5.32 12.63 2.35
C ARG A 98 -5.37 11.23 1.71
N THR A 99 -4.35 10.86 0.94
CA THR A 99 -4.27 9.56 0.27
C THR A 99 -3.59 8.54 1.18
N PRO A 100 -4.00 7.26 1.11
CA PRO A 100 -3.29 6.18 1.81
C PRO A 100 -1.81 6.13 1.40
N LYS A 101 -0.96 5.68 2.33
CA LYS A 101 0.48 5.59 2.10
C LYS A 101 0.81 4.44 1.16
N MET A 102 1.58 4.73 0.11
CA MET A 102 2.00 3.76 -0.90
C MET A 102 3.34 3.14 -0.52
N LEU A 103 3.39 1.81 -0.46
CA LEU A 103 4.57 1.02 -0.15
C LEU A 103 5.13 0.38 -1.41
N ASN A 104 6.45 0.41 -1.53
CA ASN A 104 7.18 -0.10 -2.69
C ASN A 104 7.45 -1.60 -2.57
N LYS A 105 7.14 -2.32 -3.65
CA LYS A 105 7.28 -3.78 -3.75
C LYS A 105 8.71 -4.25 -3.50
N THR A 106 9.69 -3.62 -4.16
CA THR A 106 11.09 -4.02 -4.09
C THR A 106 11.64 -3.85 -2.69
N LYS A 107 11.33 -2.74 -2.01
CA LYS A 107 11.71 -2.51 -0.61
C LYS A 107 11.16 -3.58 0.32
N ILE A 108 9.88 -3.93 0.18
CA ILE A 108 9.24 -5.01 0.95
C ILE A 108 10.00 -6.33 0.75
N LEU A 109 10.25 -6.73 -0.50
CA LEU A 109 10.95 -7.98 -0.82
C LEU A 109 12.40 -8.00 -0.32
N GLN A 110 13.08 -6.85 -0.29
CA GLN A 110 14.44 -6.77 0.26
C GLN A 110 14.46 -6.81 1.79
N VAL A 111 13.47 -6.19 2.48
CA VAL A 111 13.35 -6.29 3.95
C VAL A 111 13.28 -7.75 4.40
N LEU A 112 12.54 -8.61 3.68
CA LEU A 112 12.43 -10.04 4.00
C LEU A 112 13.76 -10.79 3.97
N LYS A 113 14.76 -10.28 3.26
CA LYS A 113 16.09 -10.90 3.12
C LYS A 113 17.08 -10.39 4.17
N LEU A 114 16.73 -9.36 4.94
CA LEU A 114 17.60 -8.82 5.97
C LEU A 114 17.62 -9.73 7.20
N ASN A 115 18.79 -9.87 7.82
CA ASN A 115 18.90 -10.61 9.07
C ASN A 115 18.28 -9.83 10.24
N LYS A 116 17.91 -10.57 11.30
CA LYS A 116 17.29 -10.03 12.52
C LYS A 116 18.11 -8.89 13.12
N THR A 117 19.43 -9.04 13.26
CA THR A 117 20.30 -8.02 13.86
C THR A 117 20.23 -6.68 13.12
N MET A 118 20.21 -6.72 11.77
CA MET A 118 20.08 -5.53 10.93
C MET A 118 18.71 -4.88 11.14
N LEU A 119 17.63 -5.66 11.08
CA LEU A 119 16.27 -5.16 11.29
C LEU A 119 16.11 -4.52 12.67
N THR A 120 16.53 -5.21 13.72
CA THR A 120 16.48 -4.72 15.10
C THR A 120 17.22 -3.39 15.25
N SER A 121 18.44 -3.32 14.73
CA SER A 121 19.28 -2.12 14.81
C SER A 121 18.69 -0.94 14.03
N LYS A 122 18.28 -1.17 12.77
CA LYS A 122 17.85 -0.11 11.85
C LYS A 122 16.43 0.39 12.08
N LEU A 123 15.56 -0.43 12.68
CA LEU A 123 14.23 -0.01 13.13
C LEU A 123 14.21 0.50 14.59
N GLY A 124 15.35 0.39 15.28
CA GLY A 124 15.48 0.79 16.69
C GLY A 124 14.63 -0.08 17.62
N LEU A 125 14.50 -1.37 17.31
CA LEU A 125 13.70 -2.33 18.07
C LEU A 125 14.47 -2.88 19.27
N TYR A 126 15.12 -2.00 20.02
CA TYR A 126 15.85 -2.34 21.23
C TYR A 126 15.76 -1.22 22.25
N ASN A 127 16.12 -1.53 23.49
CA ASN A 127 16.35 -0.58 24.56
C ASN A 127 17.76 -0.73 25.12
N LYS A 128 18.29 0.30 25.78
CA LYS A 128 19.51 0.19 26.56
C LYS A 128 19.18 0.30 28.05
N ILE A 129 19.36 -0.79 28.78
CA ILE A 129 19.11 -0.85 30.22
C ILE A 129 20.47 -1.02 30.90
N SER A 130 20.88 -0.03 31.71
CA SER A 130 22.17 -0.04 32.41
C SER A 130 23.38 -0.27 31.50
N GLY A 131 23.33 0.22 30.26
CA GLY A 131 24.39 0.06 29.26
C GLY A 131 24.31 -1.19 28.40
N SER A 132 23.50 -2.19 28.80
CA SER A 132 23.25 -3.40 28.02
C SER A 132 22.07 -3.24 27.08
N GLN A 133 22.23 -3.70 25.83
CA GLN A 133 21.15 -3.71 24.85
C GLN A 133 20.19 -4.87 25.15
N VAL A 134 18.90 -4.57 25.17
CA VAL A 134 17.81 -5.54 25.28
C VAL A 134 16.91 -5.36 24.07
N ASP A 135 16.83 -6.37 23.23
CA ASP A 135 16.04 -6.33 22.01
C ASP A 135 14.57 -6.58 22.31
N TYR A 136 13.69 -5.88 21.58
CA TYR A 136 12.27 -6.22 21.58
C TYR A 136 12.03 -7.43 20.68
N GLY A 137 11.10 -8.28 21.08
CA GLY A 137 10.48 -9.19 20.13
C GLY A 137 9.47 -8.43 19.27
N TYR A 138 9.34 -8.83 18.01
CA TYR A 138 8.45 -8.15 17.07
C TYR A 138 7.93 -9.10 16.00
N ASN A 139 6.75 -8.78 15.47
CA ASN A 139 6.17 -9.37 14.28
C ASN A 139 5.59 -8.25 13.42
N ILE A 140 5.96 -8.21 12.14
CA ILE A 140 5.49 -7.20 11.21
C ILE A 140 4.94 -7.89 9.97
N THR A 141 3.68 -7.63 9.66
CA THR A 141 2.93 -8.33 8.61
C THR A 141 2.18 -7.32 7.74
N LEU A 142 2.06 -7.62 6.45
CA LEU A 142 1.08 -6.98 5.57
C LEU A 142 -0.07 -7.94 5.34
N GLU A 143 -1.30 -7.51 5.60
CA GLU A 143 -2.50 -8.32 5.42
C GLU A 143 -3.45 -7.69 4.38
N LYS A 144 -4.09 -8.53 3.58
CA LYS A 144 -5.18 -8.17 2.68
C LYS A 144 -6.40 -9.00 3.07
N ASN A 145 -7.52 -8.34 3.38
CA ASN A 145 -8.77 -8.98 3.79
C ASN A 145 -8.60 -9.97 4.98
N GLY A 146 -7.72 -9.65 5.94
CA GLY A 146 -7.46 -10.47 7.12
C GLY A 146 -6.55 -11.69 6.90
N SER A 147 -5.98 -11.85 5.70
CA SER A 147 -5.00 -12.88 5.38
C SER A 147 -3.64 -12.25 5.07
N PRO A 148 -2.51 -12.87 5.48
CA PRO A 148 -1.18 -12.41 5.09
C PRO A 148 -1.05 -12.27 3.57
N MET A 149 -0.52 -11.14 3.15
CA MET A 149 -0.29 -10.84 1.75
C MET A 149 0.84 -11.71 1.22
N ILE A 150 0.72 -12.15 -0.03
CA ILE A 150 1.75 -12.92 -0.73
C ILE A 150 2.20 -12.09 -1.92
N ILE A 151 3.50 -11.82 -2.02
CA ILE A 151 4.10 -11.11 -3.15
C ILE A 151 5.27 -11.94 -3.67
N ASN A 152 5.30 -12.22 -4.97
CA ASN A 152 6.29 -13.10 -5.61
C ASN A 152 6.47 -14.44 -4.86
N GLY A 153 5.37 -15.05 -4.44
CA GLY A 153 5.35 -16.32 -3.71
C GLY A 153 5.81 -16.25 -2.24
N SER A 154 6.21 -15.08 -1.75
CA SER A 154 6.66 -14.88 -0.38
C SER A 154 5.54 -14.31 0.49
N ILE A 155 5.27 -14.93 1.63
CA ILE A 155 4.38 -14.38 2.66
C ILE A 155 5.06 -13.14 3.24
N ILE A 156 4.35 -12.01 3.27
CA ILE A 156 4.87 -10.75 3.76
C ILE A 156 4.70 -10.67 5.27
N SER A 157 5.60 -11.37 5.97
CA SER A 157 5.75 -11.32 7.41
C SER A 157 7.22 -11.43 7.79
N PHE A 158 7.69 -10.56 8.68
CA PHE A 158 9.06 -10.62 9.20
C PHE A 158 9.12 -10.34 10.70
N GLY A 159 10.08 -10.99 11.37
CA GLY A 159 10.15 -11.07 12.81
C GLY A 159 9.82 -12.47 13.31
N GLU A 160 9.37 -12.56 14.55
CA GLU A 160 9.11 -13.80 15.28
C GLU A 160 7.61 -14.03 15.43
N THR A 161 7.19 -15.25 15.74
CA THR A 161 5.79 -15.50 16.11
C THR A 161 5.51 -14.84 17.46
N PRO A 162 4.44 -14.04 17.59
CA PRO A 162 4.10 -13.42 18.87
C PRO A 162 3.90 -14.47 19.98
N PRO A 163 4.51 -14.29 21.16
CA PRO A 163 4.38 -15.21 22.29
C PRO A 163 2.99 -15.10 22.93
N THR A 164 2.48 -16.22 23.47
CA THR A 164 1.15 -16.26 24.10
C THR A 164 1.15 -15.79 25.56
N SER A 165 2.33 -15.65 26.18
CA SER A 165 2.49 -15.41 27.62
C SER A 165 2.95 -13.99 27.98
N GLN A 166 3.11 -13.10 27.01
CA GLN A 166 3.63 -11.75 27.21
C GLN A 166 2.65 -10.69 26.71
N ASP A 167 2.76 -9.49 27.26
CA ASP A 167 2.01 -8.33 26.78
C ASP A 167 2.52 -7.91 25.40
N ILE A 168 1.64 -7.96 24.41
CA ILE A 168 1.91 -7.54 23.03
C ILE A 168 1.22 -6.22 22.77
N TYR A 169 1.96 -5.27 22.21
CA TYR A 169 1.37 -4.03 21.70
C TYR A 169 1.28 -4.05 20.18
N LYS A 170 0.09 -3.77 19.65
CA LYS A 170 -0.24 -3.85 18.22
C LYS A 170 -0.60 -2.47 17.67
N ILE A 171 0.03 -2.08 16.56
CA ILE A 171 -0.36 -0.94 15.73
C ILE A 171 -0.75 -1.45 14.34
N THR A 172 -1.82 -0.88 13.79
CA THR A 172 -2.26 -1.16 12.42
C THR A 172 -2.31 0.13 11.61
N ARG A 173 -1.95 0.06 10.32
CA ARG A 173 -2.04 1.18 9.37
C ARG A 173 -2.62 0.71 8.05
N GLN A 174 -3.57 1.48 7.52
CA GLN A 174 -4.08 1.28 6.16
C GLN A 174 -3.07 1.83 5.15
N VAL A 175 -2.68 1.00 4.20
CA VAL A 175 -1.65 1.30 3.20
C VAL A 175 -2.08 0.78 1.82
N LEU A 176 -1.44 1.29 0.78
CA LEU A 176 -1.49 0.77 -0.58
C LEU A 176 -0.16 0.08 -0.86
N VAL A 177 -0.18 -1.19 -1.25
CA VAL A 177 1.03 -1.97 -1.52
C VAL A 177 1.14 -2.19 -3.01
N GLU A 178 2.30 -1.86 -3.57
CA GLU A 178 2.65 -2.17 -4.95
C GLU A 178 2.75 -3.70 -5.11
N THR A 179 1.97 -4.27 -6.02
CA THR A 179 1.91 -5.72 -6.26
C THR A 179 2.42 -6.13 -7.62
N GLY A 180 2.46 -5.21 -8.56
CA GLY A 180 2.96 -5.43 -9.91
C GLY A 180 2.73 -4.19 -10.77
N ASN A 181 2.52 -4.40 -12.06
CA ASN A 181 2.32 -3.35 -13.05
C ASN A 181 0.98 -3.55 -13.75
N ILE A 182 0.36 -2.44 -14.17
CA ILE A 182 -0.88 -2.43 -14.92
C ILE A 182 -0.80 -1.42 -16.05
N ALA A 183 -1.22 -1.81 -17.26
CA ALA A 183 -1.41 -0.90 -18.36
C ALA A 183 -2.90 -0.58 -18.51
N SER A 184 -3.27 0.69 -18.33
CA SER A 184 -4.66 1.14 -18.45
C SER A 184 -4.86 1.93 -19.75
N PHE A 185 -5.78 1.45 -20.59
CA PHE A 185 -6.16 2.07 -21.84
C PHE A 185 -7.63 2.45 -21.81
N ARG A 186 -7.97 3.64 -22.28
CA ARG A 186 -9.36 3.98 -22.55
C ARG A 186 -9.77 3.34 -23.87
N ALA A 187 -11.01 2.87 -24.00
CA ALA A 187 -11.45 2.23 -25.23
C ALA A 187 -11.36 3.15 -26.47
N ASP A 188 -11.40 4.47 -26.29
CA ASP A 188 -11.19 5.43 -27.38
C ASP A 188 -9.72 5.58 -27.81
N GLU A 189 -8.77 5.17 -26.97
CA GLU A 189 -7.32 5.12 -27.25
C GLU A 189 -6.89 3.79 -27.87
N VAL A 190 -7.78 2.79 -27.85
CA VAL A 190 -7.47 1.46 -28.33
C VAL A 190 -7.77 1.36 -29.82
N THR A 191 -6.80 0.80 -30.54
CA THR A 191 -6.79 0.77 -32.00
C THR A 191 -7.23 -0.57 -32.53
N THR A 192 -8.05 -0.54 -33.58
CA THR A 192 -8.38 -1.76 -34.30
C THR A 192 -7.38 -2.05 -35.41
N GLY A 193 -7.06 -3.33 -35.59
CA GLY A 193 -6.63 -3.82 -36.90
C GLY A 193 -7.70 -3.54 -37.96
N SER A 194 -7.52 -4.00 -39.19
CA SER A 194 -8.48 -3.80 -40.30
C SER A 194 -9.93 -4.30 -40.07
N SER A 195 -10.24 -4.87 -38.88
CA SER A 195 -11.57 -5.24 -38.40
C SER A 195 -11.93 -4.49 -37.09
N SER A 196 -13.13 -3.91 -37.00
CA SER A 196 -13.63 -3.08 -35.89
C SER A 196 -13.81 -3.77 -34.54
N ASP A 197 -13.55 -5.08 -34.46
CA ASP A 197 -13.88 -5.95 -33.34
C ASP A 197 -12.63 -6.53 -32.64
N LYS A 198 -11.44 -6.02 -32.97
CA LYS A 198 -10.18 -6.53 -32.44
C LYS A 198 -9.27 -5.44 -31.92
N VAL A 199 -8.60 -5.72 -30.81
CA VAL A 199 -7.57 -4.86 -30.23
C VAL A 199 -6.25 -5.62 -30.24
N ILE A 200 -5.19 -5.01 -30.76
CA ILE A 200 -3.85 -5.63 -30.77
C ILE A 200 -2.95 -4.91 -29.77
N VAL A 201 -2.38 -5.66 -28.83
CA VAL A 201 -1.43 -5.17 -27.84
C VAL A 201 -0.07 -5.82 -28.07
N ASN A 202 0.94 -5.00 -28.35
CA ASN A 202 2.32 -5.43 -28.41
C ASN A 202 2.89 -5.54 -26.98
N ILE A 203 3.46 -6.71 -26.68
CA ILE A 203 4.11 -6.98 -25.40
C ILE A 203 5.53 -7.45 -25.70
N SER A 204 6.54 -6.69 -25.26
CA SER A 204 7.94 -7.11 -25.37
C SER A 204 8.27 -8.12 -24.26
N GLY A 205 8.71 -9.32 -24.60
CA GLY A 205 9.25 -10.27 -23.63
C GLY A 205 10.75 -10.08 -23.37
N PRO A 206 11.33 -10.81 -22.40
CA PRO A 206 10.62 -11.65 -21.44
C PRO A 206 9.90 -10.83 -20.37
N GLN A 207 8.78 -11.34 -19.86
CA GLN A 207 8.06 -10.75 -18.72
C GLN A 207 8.39 -11.52 -17.44
N SER A 208 8.77 -10.81 -16.37
CA SER A 208 9.07 -11.40 -15.06
C SER A 208 7.85 -11.48 -14.14
N GLU A 209 6.76 -10.80 -14.49
CA GLU A 209 5.52 -10.69 -13.73
C GLU A 209 4.34 -10.73 -14.67
N ASP A 210 3.17 -11.11 -14.15
CA ASP A 210 1.95 -11.24 -14.96
C ASP A 210 1.61 -9.91 -15.62
N VAL A 211 1.16 -9.99 -16.88
CA VAL A 211 0.84 -8.80 -17.69
C VAL A 211 -0.62 -8.44 -17.43
N ILE A 212 -0.84 -7.28 -16.83
CA ILE A 212 -2.18 -6.80 -16.48
C ILE A 212 -2.57 -5.67 -17.43
N ILE A 213 -3.63 -5.91 -18.21
CA ILE A 213 -4.20 -4.93 -19.14
C ILE A 213 -5.59 -4.56 -18.64
N GLN A 214 -5.87 -3.26 -18.56
CA GLN A 214 -7.18 -2.75 -18.20
C GLN A 214 -7.72 -1.87 -19.32
N ILE A 215 -8.96 -2.15 -19.72
CA ILE A 215 -9.70 -1.33 -20.68
C ILE A 215 -10.84 -0.65 -19.93
N ILE A 216 -10.84 0.68 -19.96
CA ILE A 216 -11.83 1.54 -19.30
C ILE A 216 -12.61 2.36 -20.33
N ASP A 217 -13.69 3.01 -19.90
CA ASP A 217 -14.51 3.90 -20.72
C ASP A 217 -14.97 3.24 -22.04
N ILE A 218 -15.45 1.98 -21.93
CA ILE A 218 -15.83 1.14 -23.07
C ILE A 218 -17.05 1.75 -23.78
N ASN A 219 -16.85 2.37 -24.94
CA ASN A 219 -17.94 3.01 -25.69
C ASN A 219 -18.83 1.99 -26.42
N ILE A 220 -19.91 1.57 -25.77
CA ILE A 220 -20.88 0.62 -26.35
C ILE A 220 -21.91 1.40 -27.17
N THR A 221 -21.88 1.21 -28.48
CA THR A 221 -22.84 1.81 -29.42
C THR A 221 -23.82 0.80 -30.02
N ASN A 222 -23.50 -0.50 -29.92
CA ASN A 222 -24.30 -1.58 -30.48
C ASN A 222 -24.88 -2.45 -29.35
N PRO A 223 -26.10 -2.98 -29.52
CA PRO A 223 -26.65 -3.96 -28.57
C PRO A 223 -25.88 -5.29 -28.67
N ASN A 224 -25.72 -5.95 -27.52
CA ASN A 224 -24.99 -7.22 -27.37
C ASN A 224 -23.49 -7.11 -27.69
N SER A 225 -22.84 -5.99 -27.33
CA SER A 225 -21.39 -5.91 -27.34
C SER A 225 -20.81 -6.85 -26.27
N SER A 226 -19.74 -7.56 -26.59
CA SER A 226 -19.06 -8.46 -25.65
C SER A 226 -17.56 -8.51 -25.87
N PHE A 227 -16.83 -8.86 -24.82
CA PHE A 227 -15.47 -9.38 -24.94
C PHE A 227 -15.52 -10.91 -25.04
N ASP A 228 -14.91 -11.48 -26.09
CA ASP A 228 -15.11 -12.89 -26.43
C ASP A 228 -13.95 -13.77 -25.99
N ASN A 229 -12.71 -13.37 -26.28
CA ASN A 229 -11.50 -14.04 -25.81
C ASN A 229 -10.24 -13.21 -26.10
N ALA A 230 -9.11 -13.69 -25.62
CA ALA A 230 -7.79 -13.26 -26.04
C ALA A 230 -7.08 -14.37 -26.83
N THR A 231 -6.22 -13.98 -27.77
CA THR A 231 -5.43 -14.89 -28.60
C THR A 231 -3.99 -14.43 -28.71
N LEU A 232 -3.05 -15.38 -28.61
CA LEU A 232 -1.62 -15.15 -28.78
C LEU A 232 -1.04 -16.36 -29.53
N ASN A 233 -0.72 -16.19 -30.82
CA ASN A 233 -0.31 -17.29 -31.71
C ASN A 233 -1.31 -18.49 -31.73
N GLY A 234 -2.58 -18.25 -31.43
CA GLY A 234 -3.60 -19.27 -31.20
C GLY A 234 -4.59 -18.84 -30.10
N SER A 235 -5.54 -19.71 -29.75
CA SER A 235 -6.52 -19.45 -28.69
C SER A 235 -5.91 -19.62 -27.30
N LEU A 236 -6.12 -18.61 -26.43
CA LEU A 236 -5.79 -18.69 -25.01
C LEU A 236 -7.01 -19.19 -24.21
N ASN A 237 -6.76 -19.97 -23.18
CA ASN A 237 -7.78 -20.58 -22.33
C ASN A 237 -7.91 -19.83 -20.99
N ILE A 238 -9.15 -19.63 -20.57
CA ILE A 238 -9.49 -19.15 -19.22
C ILE A 238 -9.75 -20.38 -18.34
N PRO A 239 -9.22 -20.45 -17.10
CA PRO A 239 -8.34 -19.47 -16.44
C PRO A 239 -6.84 -19.77 -16.55
N SER A 240 -6.43 -20.80 -17.31
CA SER A 240 -5.04 -21.30 -17.28
C SER A 240 -4.02 -20.29 -17.82
N ASP A 241 -4.37 -19.61 -18.90
CA ASP A 241 -3.46 -18.72 -19.61
C ASP A 241 -3.69 -17.26 -19.18
N TYR A 242 -4.94 -16.91 -18.91
CA TYR A 242 -5.33 -15.60 -18.41
C TYR A 242 -6.65 -15.64 -17.64
N SER A 243 -6.84 -14.66 -16.78
CA SER A 243 -8.09 -14.42 -16.03
C SER A 243 -8.69 -13.08 -16.43
N VAL A 244 -10.02 -12.98 -16.42
CA VAL A 244 -10.73 -11.75 -16.79
C VAL A 244 -11.69 -11.34 -15.69
N TYR A 245 -11.71 -10.04 -15.41
CA TYR A 245 -12.57 -9.43 -14.42
C TYR A 245 -13.34 -8.29 -15.07
N LYS A 246 -14.63 -8.21 -14.79
CA LYS A 246 -15.50 -7.10 -15.20
C LYS A 246 -15.82 -6.24 -13.99
N ARG A 247 -15.67 -4.93 -14.15
CA ARG A 247 -16.19 -3.92 -13.23
C ARG A 247 -17.39 -3.24 -13.87
N THR A 248 -18.43 -2.96 -13.08
CA THR A 248 -19.60 -2.18 -13.51
C THR A 248 -19.63 -0.84 -12.76
N ASN A 249 -20.63 0.00 -13.02
CA ASN A 249 -20.87 1.19 -12.19
C ASN A 249 -21.28 0.89 -10.74
N THR A 250 -21.73 -0.34 -10.44
CA THR A 250 -22.27 -0.72 -9.12
C THR A 250 -21.41 -1.75 -8.38
N SER A 251 -20.47 -2.38 -9.07
CA SER A 251 -19.62 -3.44 -8.53
C SER A 251 -18.17 -3.21 -8.88
N ASP A 252 -17.27 -3.58 -7.96
CA ASP A 252 -15.84 -3.65 -8.25
C ASP A 252 -15.55 -4.80 -9.26
N PHE A 253 -14.28 -5.02 -9.60
CA PHE A 253 -13.84 -6.08 -10.49
C PHE A 253 -14.21 -7.47 -9.95
N ILE A 254 -15.12 -8.14 -10.66
CA ILE A 254 -15.57 -9.51 -10.36
C ILE A 254 -15.09 -10.45 -11.46
N TYR A 255 -14.57 -11.61 -11.06
CA TYR A 255 -14.13 -12.66 -11.98
C TYR A 255 -15.26 -13.04 -12.94
N SER A 256 -14.95 -13.17 -14.22
CA SER A 256 -15.91 -13.44 -15.29
C SER A 256 -15.38 -14.49 -16.26
N THR A 257 -16.28 -15.31 -16.79
CA THR A 257 -16.00 -16.23 -17.89
C THR A 257 -16.44 -15.61 -19.21
N THR A 258 -15.78 -15.94 -20.31
CA THR A 258 -16.15 -15.43 -21.63
C THR A 258 -17.28 -16.23 -22.30
N PRO A 259 -18.05 -15.60 -23.22
CA PRO A 259 -18.04 -14.17 -23.57
C PRO A 259 -18.59 -13.30 -22.43
N ILE A 260 -18.04 -12.11 -22.26
CA ILE A 260 -18.40 -11.15 -21.22
C ILE A 260 -19.25 -10.05 -21.85
N PRO A 261 -20.54 -9.94 -21.52
CA PRO A 261 -21.39 -8.85 -22.00
C PRO A 261 -20.86 -7.49 -21.52
N LEU A 262 -20.81 -6.52 -22.42
CA LEU A 262 -20.46 -5.12 -22.15
C LEU A 262 -21.74 -4.32 -22.37
N GLU A 263 -22.36 -3.89 -21.27
CA GLU A 263 -23.73 -3.36 -21.27
C GLU A 263 -23.76 -1.85 -21.02
N ASN A 264 -22.79 -1.32 -20.28
CA ASN A 264 -22.74 0.09 -19.90
C ASN A 264 -21.40 0.72 -20.28
N SER A 265 -21.42 2.01 -20.64
CA SER A 265 -20.20 2.73 -21.02
C SER A 265 -19.19 2.92 -19.89
N THR A 266 -19.62 2.64 -18.65
CA THR A 266 -18.80 2.63 -17.44
C THR A 266 -18.17 1.26 -17.15
N ASP A 267 -18.54 0.23 -17.92
CA ASP A 267 -17.97 -1.10 -17.75
C ASP A 267 -16.46 -1.02 -18.02
N ALA A 268 -15.69 -1.74 -17.22
CA ALA A 268 -14.25 -1.88 -17.40
C ALA A 268 -13.86 -3.35 -17.35
N LEU A 269 -12.85 -3.70 -18.13
CA LEU A 269 -12.28 -5.03 -18.17
C LEU A 269 -10.86 -4.99 -17.61
N ARG A 270 -10.52 -5.97 -16.79
CA ARG A 270 -9.15 -6.23 -16.35
C ARG A 270 -8.79 -7.65 -16.74
N LEU A 271 -7.75 -7.78 -17.55
CA LEU A 271 -7.23 -9.04 -18.03
C LEU A 271 -5.86 -9.25 -17.41
N ILE A 272 -5.65 -10.42 -16.82
CA ILE A 272 -4.39 -10.80 -16.15
C ILE A 272 -3.83 -12.00 -16.91
N PHE A 273 -2.77 -11.78 -17.68
CA PHE A 273 -2.11 -12.80 -18.49
C PHE A 273 -0.90 -13.35 -17.76
N ASN A 274 -0.77 -14.69 -17.74
CA ASN A 274 0.37 -15.33 -17.12
C ASN A 274 1.67 -14.91 -17.83
N HIS A 275 2.66 -14.45 -17.08
CA HIS A 275 3.96 -14.03 -17.62
C HIS A 275 4.68 -15.11 -18.43
N THR A 276 4.42 -16.40 -18.15
CA THR A 276 5.00 -17.52 -18.90
C THR A 276 4.59 -17.55 -20.36
N LEU A 277 3.56 -16.78 -20.77
CA LEU A 277 3.19 -16.58 -22.17
C LEU A 277 4.21 -15.74 -22.94
N PHE A 278 5.07 -14.98 -22.24
CA PHE A 278 6.05 -14.07 -22.82
C PHE A 278 7.49 -14.44 -22.40
N PRO A 279 8.01 -15.66 -22.70
CA PRO A 279 9.25 -16.18 -22.11
C PRO A 279 10.55 -15.71 -22.78
N ILE A 280 10.53 -15.21 -24.02
CA ILE A 280 11.74 -14.89 -24.78
C ILE A 280 11.77 -13.42 -25.20
N ASN A 281 12.96 -12.92 -25.52
CA ASN A 281 13.17 -11.55 -25.97
C ASN A 281 12.65 -11.34 -27.41
N THR A 282 11.34 -11.20 -27.54
CA THR A 282 10.63 -10.90 -28.79
C THR A 282 9.40 -10.04 -28.50
N THR A 283 8.81 -9.46 -29.54
CA THR A 283 7.51 -8.79 -29.42
C THR A 283 6.39 -9.79 -29.71
N TYR A 284 5.42 -9.84 -28.79
CA TYR A 284 4.24 -10.67 -28.85
C TYR A 284 3.04 -9.80 -29.23
N GLN A 285 2.24 -10.25 -30.19
CA GLN A 285 0.99 -9.59 -30.57
C GLN A 285 -0.17 -10.30 -29.89
N LEU A 286 -0.61 -9.73 -28.78
CA LEU A 286 -1.78 -10.20 -28.06
C LEU A 286 -3.03 -9.58 -28.69
N GLU A 287 -3.92 -10.39 -29.24
CA GLU A 287 -5.21 -9.91 -29.74
C GLU A 287 -6.28 -10.09 -28.67
N LEU A 288 -7.06 -9.05 -28.41
CA LEU A 288 -8.28 -9.08 -27.61
C LEU A 288 -9.46 -8.98 -28.57
N ASN A 289 -10.29 -10.01 -28.59
CA ASN A 289 -11.40 -10.14 -29.52
C ASN A 289 -12.70 -9.71 -28.84
N PHE A 290 -13.46 -8.90 -29.55
CA PHE A 290 -14.76 -8.39 -29.15
C PHE A 290 -15.81 -8.72 -30.21
N THR A 291 -17.07 -8.65 -29.82
CA THR A 291 -18.19 -8.73 -30.74
C THR A 291 -18.95 -7.41 -30.69
N ARG A 292 -19.26 -6.85 -31.86
CA ARG A 292 -20.09 -5.65 -32.02
C ARG A 292 -19.54 -4.45 -31.25
N MET A 293 -18.23 -4.32 -31.17
CA MET A 293 -17.58 -3.14 -30.62
C MET A 293 -17.26 -2.16 -31.75
N ASN A 294 -17.26 -0.86 -31.43
CA ASN A 294 -16.88 0.17 -32.39
C ASN A 294 -15.78 1.03 -31.79
N PHE A 295 -14.53 0.70 -32.09
CA PHE A 295 -13.38 1.51 -31.74
C PHE A 295 -13.18 2.60 -32.80
N ILE A 296 -13.11 3.85 -32.36
CA ILE A 296 -13.24 5.03 -33.24
C ILE A 296 -11.89 5.62 -33.71
N GLN A 297 -10.75 5.14 -33.19
CA GLN A 297 -9.42 5.63 -33.58
C GLN A 297 -8.72 4.72 -34.61
N ILE A 298 -8.15 5.35 -35.65
CA ILE A 298 -7.56 4.70 -36.84
C ILE A 298 -6.01 4.71 -36.81
N TRP A 299 -5.36 4.88 -35.65
CA TRP A 299 -3.89 5.05 -35.54
C TRP A 299 -3.33 4.45 -34.26
N PRO A 300 -2.14 3.80 -34.21
CA PRO A 300 -1.52 2.82 -35.13
C PRO A 300 -2.25 1.45 -35.11
N PRO A 301 -1.88 0.39 -35.87
CA PRO A 301 -2.63 -0.89 -35.87
C PRO A 301 -2.55 -1.70 -34.56
N TYR A 302 -1.80 -1.22 -33.57
CA TYR A 302 -1.58 -1.84 -32.27
C TYR A 302 -1.24 -0.78 -31.23
N ILE A 303 -1.38 -1.13 -29.96
CA ILE A 303 -0.91 -0.36 -28.81
C ILE A 303 0.26 -1.08 -28.13
N GLU A 304 1.24 -0.32 -27.63
CA GLU A 304 2.35 -0.88 -26.87
C GLU A 304 1.96 -1.00 -25.39
N TYR A 305 2.10 -2.19 -24.80
CA TYR A 305 1.85 -2.42 -23.37
C TYR A 305 2.62 -1.39 -22.51
N THR A 306 3.88 -1.14 -22.85
CA THR A 306 4.79 -0.22 -22.14
C THR A 306 4.41 1.26 -22.21
N SER A 307 3.49 1.65 -23.09
CA SER A 307 3.10 3.05 -23.28
C SER A 307 2.31 3.65 -22.11
N LYS A 308 1.65 2.81 -21.32
CA LYS A 308 0.73 3.22 -20.23
C LYS A 308 0.92 2.38 -18.96
N ILE A 309 2.11 1.80 -18.76
CA ILE A 309 2.39 1.02 -17.53
C ILE A 309 2.47 1.96 -16.34
N GLU A 310 1.72 1.62 -15.30
CA GLU A 310 1.79 2.23 -13.99
C GLU A 310 1.89 1.12 -12.92
N PRO A 311 2.45 1.42 -11.73
CA PRO A 311 2.46 0.47 -10.63
C PRO A 311 1.02 0.15 -10.18
N LEU A 312 0.71 -1.14 -10.06
CA LEU A 312 -0.55 -1.61 -9.50
C LEU A 312 -0.47 -1.59 -7.97
N TYR A 313 -1.34 -0.80 -7.35
CA TYR A 313 -1.48 -0.73 -5.90
C TYR A 313 -2.73 -1.45 -5.43
N GLU A 314 -2.59 -2.24 -4.37
CA GLU A 314 -3.71 -2.90 -3.69
C GLU A 314 -3.81 -2.44 -2.23
N PRO A 315 -5.04 -2.27 -1.69
CA PRO A 315 -5.23 -1.93 -0.29
C PRO A 315 -4.78 -3.09 0.61
N ALA A 316 -4.04 -2.75 1.66
CA ALA A 316 -3.58 -3.67 2.68
C ALA A 316 -3.52 -2.99 4.06
N THR A 317 -3.39 -3.81 5.10
CA THR A 317 -3.14 -3.37 6.47
C THR A 317 -1.72 -3.75 6.88
N LEU A 318 -0.89 -2.77 7.19
CA LEU A 318 0.40 -2.97 7.85
C LEU A 318 0.14 -3.18 9.34
N ILE A 319 0.60 -4.30 9.89
CA ILE A 319 0.48 -4.66 11.29
C ILE A 319 1.88 -4.72 11.89
N VAL A 320 2.07 -4.03 13.02
CA VAL A 320 3.30 -4.06 13.80
C VAL A 320 2.96 -4.47 15.22
N GLU A 321 3.47 -5.62 15.64
CA GLU A 321 3.35 -6.19 16.97
C GLU A 321 4.72 -6.18 17.65
N VAL A 322 4.79 -5.72 18.89
CA VAL A 322 6.04 -5.61 19.66
C VAL A 322 5.82 -6.07 21.10
N TRP A 323 6.77 -6.80 21.65
CA TRP A 323 6.77 -7.33 23.02
C TRP A 323 8.17 -7.31 23.65
N LYS A 324 8.25 -7.68 24.93
CA LYS A 324 9.47 -7.70 25.75
C LYS A 324 9.69 -9.06 26.38
#